data_AF-A0A7X7K1E2-F1
#
_entry.id   AF-A0A7X7K1E2-F1
#
_cell.length_a   1.000
_cell.length_b   1.000
_cell.length_c   1.000
_cell.angle_alpha   90.00
_cell.angle_beta   90.00
_cell.angle_gamma   90.00
#
_symmetry.space_group_name_H-M   'P 1'
#
loop_
_entity.id
_entity.type
_entity.pdbx_description
1 polymer ?
#
loop_
_entity_poly.entity_id
_entity_poly.type
_entity_poly.pdbx_seq_one_letter_code
_entity_poly.pdbx_strand_id
1 'polypeptide(L)'
;DWEVELGVVIGRTTRRVSEEQALDYVLGYTVVNDVTARDLQSGDGQWVRGKSPDTFCPMGPVIVTADGIPDPQSLGIRAWVNGAVMQDSNTREMVFGVRHLIAFLSQAFTLYPGDIIASGTPHGVGIGRTPPVFLKNGDVVEMEIDRIGRLRNVCRIEDED
;
A
#
# COMPACT_ATOMS: atom_id res chain seq x y z
N ASP A 1 12.47 4.11 -2.06
CA ASP A 1 11.93 3.09 -2.98
C ASP A 1 10.42 3.28 -3.03
N TRP A 2 9.74 2.76 -4.05
CA TRP A 2 8.29 2.84 -4.21
C TRP A 2 7.65 1.47 -4.03
N GLU A 3 6.44 1.43 -3.48
CA GLU A 3 5.69 0.20 -3.25
C GLU A 3 4.19 0.50 -3.38
N VAL A 4 3.57 0.23 -4.55
CA VAL A 4 2.12 0.40 -4.69
C VAL A 4 1.37 -0.71 -3.96
N GLU A 5 0.37 -0.35 -3.15
CA GLU A 5 -0.42 -1.28 -2.36
C GLU A 5 -1.90 -0.93 -2.33
N LEU A 6 -2.74 -1.95 -2.14
CA LEU A 6 -4.16 -1.76 -1.80
C LEU A 6 -4.26 -1.42 -0.31
N GLY A 7 -4.72 -0.21 0.00
CA GLY A 7 -5.05 0.17 1.37
C GLY A 7 -6.46 -0.31 1.73
N VAL A 8 -6.59 -1.08 2.79
CA VAL A 8 -7.90 -1.51 3.33
C VAL A 8 -8.25 -0.63 4.53
N VAL A 9 -9.37 0.09 4.44
CA VAL A 9 -9.84 0.98 5.51
C VAL A 9 -10.88 0.26 6.36
N ILE A 10 -10.60 0.08 7.65
CA ILE A 10 -11.52 -0.55 8.59
C ILE A 10 -12.65 0.42 8.94
N GLY A 11 -13.90 -0.04 8.87
CA GLY A 11 -15.09 0.76 9.16
C GLY A 11 -15.74 0.44 10.50
N ARG A 12 -15.46 -0.73 11.06
CA ARG A 12 -16.06 -1.21 12.31
C ARG A 12 -14.99 -1.87 13.18
N THR A 13 -15.12 -1.73 14.50
CA THR A 13 -14.21 -2.39 15.43
C THR A 13 -14.17 -3.89 15.16
N THR A 14 -12.98 -4.42 14.90
CA THR A 14 -12.76 -5.79 14.45
C THR A 14 -11.78 -6.49 15.38
N ARG A 15 -12.17 -7.64 15.93
CA ARG A 15 -11.29 -8.45 16.78
C ARG A 15 -11.68 -9.92 16.71
N ARG A 16 -10.68 -10.77 16.47
CA ARG A 16 -10.80 -12.23 16.39
C ARG A 16 -11.92 -12.69 15.44
N VAL A 17 -12.03 -12.05 14.28
CA VAL A 17 -13.05 -12.40 13.27
C VAL A 17 -12.56 -13.53 12.37
N SER A 18 -13.49 -14.27 11.76
CA SER A 18 -13.16 -15.26 10.73
C SER A 18 -12.92 -14.58 9.37
N GLU A 19 -12.23 -15.27 8.45
CA GLU A 19 -12.03 -14.79 7.06
C GLU A 19 -13.35 -14.59 6.30
N GLU A 20 -14.36 -15.39 6.60
CA GLU A 20 -15.69 -15.31 5.99
C GLU A 20 -16.38 -13.98 6.32
N GLN A 21 -16.23 -13.52 7.57
CA GLN A 21 -16.82 -12.29 8.09
C GLN A 21 -15.96 -11.05 7.85
N ALA A 22 -14.69 -11.22 7.47
CA ALA A 22 -13.69 -10.15 7.47
C ALA A 22 -14.11 -8.91 6.66
N LEU A 23 -14.71 -9.08 5.48
CA LEU A 23 -15.10 -7.94 4.63
C LEU A 23 -16.28 -7.13 5.19
N ASP A 24 -17.09 -7.70 6.09
CA ASP A 24 -18.24 -7.00 6.71
C ASP A 24 -17.82 -5.84 7.63
N TYR A 25 -16.53 -5.73 7.90
CA TYR A 25 -15.93 -4.71 8.75
C TYR A 25 -15.16 -3.64 7.96
N VAL A 26 -15.05 -3.78 6.63
CA VAL A 26 -14.32 -2.85 5.77
C VAL A 26 -15.22 -1.66 5.42
N LEU A 27 -14.71 -0.44 5.61
CA LEU A 27 -15.33 0.79 5.10
C LEU A 27 -15.15 0.88 3.59
N GLY A 28 -13.92 0.66 3.13
CA GLY A 28 -13.55 0.80 1.72
C GLY A 28 -12.07 0.60 1.48
N TYR A 29 -11.64 1.01 0.29
CA TYR A 29 -10.30 0.81 -0.22
C TYR A 29 -9.71 2.10 -0.79
N THR A 30 -8.40 2.25 -0.70
CA THR A 30 -7.63 3.37 -1.26
C THR A 30 -6.32 2.87 -1.87
N VAL A 31 -5.59 3.72 -2.59
CA VAL A 31 -4.20 3.45 -2.99
C VAL A 31 -3.27 3.87 -1.86
N VAL A 32 -2.25 3.06 -1.57
CA VAL A 32 -1.16 3.38 -0.64
C VAL A 32 0.17 3.26 -1.38
N ASN A 33 1.09 4.17 -1.09
CA ASN A 33 2.50 4.03 -1.43
C ASN A 33 3.29 3.77 -0.14
N ASP A 34 3.81 2.55 0.05
CA ASP A 34 4.68 2.22 1.20
C ASP A 34 6.14 2.61 0.89
N VAL A 35 6.39 3.91 0.88
CA VAL A 35 7.70 4.46 0.53
C VAL A 35 8.74 3.92 1.51
N THR A 36 9.85 3.41 0.98
CA THR A 36 10.86 2.77 1.81
C THR A 36 12.28 3.31 1.58
N ALA A 37 12.91 3.80 2.64
CA ALA A 37 14.35 4.05 2.71
C ALA A 37 15.07 2.72 2.98
N ARG A 38 15.59 2.10 1.91
CA ARG A 38 16.11 0.71 1.95
C ARG A 38 17.38 0.57 2.77
N ASP A 39 18.22 1.60 2.77
CA ASP A 39 19.40 1.72 3.62
C ASP A 39 19.04 1.67 5.11
N LEU A 40 18.02 2.42 5.52
CA LEU A 40 17.52 2.40 6.91
C LEU A 40 16.83 1.07 7.24
N GLN A 41 16.01 0.55 6.31
CA GLN A 41 15.32 -0.73 6.47
C GLN A 41 16.29 -1.90 6.71
N SER A 42 17.38 -1.96 5.94
CA SER A 42 18.40 -3.01 6.09
C SER A 42 19.33 -2.77 7.29
N GLY A 43 19.54 -1.51 7.69
CA GLY A 43 20.41 -1.15 8.82
C GLY A 43 19.84 -1.49 10.20
N ASP A 44 18.51 -1.44 10.36
CA ASP A 44 17.88 -1.45 11.69
C ASP A 44 17.40 -2.81 12.19
N GLY A 45 17.41 -3.85 11.33
CA GLY A 45 16.86 -5.18 11.64
C GLY A 45 15.34 -5.24 11.86
N GLN A 46 14.68 -4.09 12.00
CA GLN A 46 13.22 -3.88 11.99
C GLN A 46 12.89 -2.78 10.97
N TRP A 47 11.69 -2.81 10.39
CA TRP A 47 11.39 -1.97 9.23
C TRP A 47 10.79 -0.59 9.55
N VAL A 48 10.41 -0.33 10.80
CA VAL A 48 9.66 0.87 11.20
C VAL A 48 10.34 2.15 10.72
N ARG A 49 11.62 2.38 11.05
CA ARG A 49 12.32 3.61 10.67
C ARG A 49 12.55 3.73 9.16
N GLY A 50 12.64 2.61 8.43
CA GLY A 50 12.78 2.62 6.98
C GLY A 50 11.50 3.02 6.23
N LYS A 51 10.34 2.96 6.89
CA LYS A 51 9.01 3.16 6.28
C LYS A 51 8.17 4.28 6.92
N SER A 52 8.69 4.90 7.98
CA SER A 52 7.99 5.94 8.75
C SER A 52 8.57 7.36 8.70
N PRO A 53 9.57 7.74 7.86
CA PRO A 53 9.89 9.15 7.68
C PRO A 53 8.68 9.97 7.25
N ASP A 54 8.72 11.27 7.54
CA ASP A 54 7.67 12.19 7.11
C ASP A 54 7.44 12.04 5.60
N THR A 55 6.17 12.07 5.19
CA THR A 55 5.70 11.87 3.81
C THR A 55 5.75 10.43 3.25
N PHE A 56 6.23 9.42 3.98
CA PHE A 56 6.44 8.05 3.43
C PHE A 56 5.19 7.16 3.31
N CYS A 57 4.02 7.67 3.70
CA CYS A 57 2.75 6.97 3.47
C CYS A 57 1.75 7.83 2.68
N PRO A 58 2.03 8.18 1.40
CA PRO A 58 1.02 8.77 0.52
C PRO A 58 -0.18 7.84 0.34
N MET A 59 -1.38 8.38 0.51
CA MET A 59 -2.64 7.64 0.35
C MET A 59 -3.68 8.46 -0.41
N GLY A 60 -4.53 7.78 -1.19
CA GLY A 60 -5.64 8.43 -1.91
C GLY A 60 -5.85 7.89 -3.33
N PRO A 61 -6.42 8.68 -4.26
CA PRO A 61 -6.96 10.04 -4.04
C PRO A 61 -8.29 10.05 -3.27
N VAL A 62 -8.95 8.89 -3.17
CA VAL A 62 -10.27 8.72 -2.54
C VAL A 62 -10.33 7.39 -1.80
N ILE A 63 -11.31 7.25 -0.91
CA ILE A 63 -11.73 5.94 -0.39
C ILE A 63 -12.95 5.52 -1.18
N VAL A 64 -12.88 4.40 -1.89
CA VAL A 64 -14.05 3.78 -2.53
C VAL A 64 -14.66 2.80 -1.54
N THR A 65 -15.94 2.97 -1.23
CA THR A 65 -16.64 2.13 -0.26
C THR A 65 -16.70 0.67 -0.70
N ALA A 66 -16.81 -0.26 0.25
CA ALA A 66 -16.74 -1.70 -0.02
C ALA A 66 -17.84 -2.21 -0.98
N ASP A 67 -19.02 -1.60 -1.02
CA ASP A 67 -20.07 -1.89 -2.01
C ASP A 67 -19.67 -1.49 -3.44
N GLY A 68 -18.82 -0.46 -3.56
CA GLY A 68 -18.19 -0.05 -4.81
C GLY A 68 -17.08 -0.98 -5.30
N ILE A 69 -16.57 -1.90 -4.45
CA ILE A 69 -15.55 -2.91 -4.78
C ILE A 69 -15.89 -4.21 -4.03
N PRO A 70 -16.85 -5.02 -4.53
CA PRO A 70 -17.29 -6.22 -3.82
C PRO A 70 -16.25 -7.35 -3.78
N ASP A 71 -15.30 -7.35 -4.72
CA ASP A 71 -14.16 -8.28 -4.76
C ASP A 71 -12.82 -7.50 -4.79
N PRO A 72 -12.14 -7.35 -3.64
CA PRO A 72 -10.85 -6.67 -3.59
C PRO A 72 -9.70 -7.49 -4.17
N GLN A 73 -9.90 -8.78 -4.49
CA GLN A 73 -8.87 -9.62 -5.11
C GLN A 73 -8.95 -9.64 -6.64
N SER A 74 -9.63 -8.69 -7.28
CA SER A 74 -9.74 -8.60 -8.74
C SER A 74 -9.51 -7.19 -9.25
N LEU A 75 -8.42 -6.55 -8.80
CA LEU A 75 -8.06 -5.18 -9.16
C LEU A 75 -6.69 -5.14 -9.82
N GLY A 76 -6.58 -4.54 -11.01
CA GLY A 76 -5.28 -4.17 -11.57
C GLY A 76 -4.61 -3.13 -10.68
N ILE A 77 -3.31 -3.30 -10.44
CA ILE A 77 -2.50 -2.47 -9.56
C ILE A 77 -1.17 -2.14 -10.25
N ARG A 78 -0.88 -0.85 -10.38
CA ARG A 78 0.22 -0.34 -11.21
C ARG A 78 0.95 0.82 -10.56
N ALA A 79 2.24 0.92 -10.84
CA ALA A 79 3.08 2.06 -10.47
C ALA A 79 3.95 2.53 -11.64
N TRP A 80 4.15 3.83 -11.74
CA TRP A 80 5.05 4.46 -12.69
C TRP A 80 6.03 5.38 -11.97
N VAL A 81 7.24 5.46 -12.51
CA VAL A 81 8.21 6.51 -12.14
C VAL A 81 8.61 7.23 -13.41
N ASN A 82 8.35 8.54 -13.46
CA ASN A 82 8.56 9.39 -14.63
C ASN A 82 7.89 8.84 -15.91
N GLY A 83 6.67 8.30 -15.77
CA GLY A 83 5.89 7.72 -16.87
C GLY A 83 6.31 6.32 -17.32
N ALA A 84 7.43 5.78 -16.83
CA ALA A 84 7.83 4.40 -17.09
C ALA A 84 7.13 3.44 -16.12
N VAL A 85 6.50 2.38 -16.64
CA VAL A 85 5.83 1.34 -15.84
C VAL A 85 6.88 0.61 -14.99
N MET A 86 6.74 0.70 -13.68
CA MET A 86 7.64 0.06 -12.72
C MET A 86 7.03 -1.16 -12.06
N GLN A 87 5.72 -1.15 -11.81
CA GLN A 87 4.97 -2.29 -11.29
C GLN A 87 3.67 -2.42 -12.11
N ASP A 88 3.30 -3.64 -12.47
CA ASP A 88 2.04 -3.96 -13.16
C ASP A 88 1.60 -5.37 -12.77
N SER A 89 0.50 -5.47 -12.03
CA SER A 89 0.03 -6.73 -11.47
C SER A 89 -1.47 -6.69 -11.18
N ASN A 90 -1.96 -7.68 -10.43
CA ASN A 90 -3.35 -7.77 -10.00
C ASN A 90 -3.42 -8.25 -8.54
N THR A 91 -4.40 -7.76 -7.78
CA THR A 91 -4.58 -8.15 -6.37
C THR A 91 -4.92 -9.62 -6.17
N ARG A 92 -5.32 -10.37 -7.21
CA ARG A 92 -5.45 -11.83 -7.15
C ARG A 92 -4.13 -12.57 -6.90
N GLU A 93 -3.00 -11.92 -7.18
CA GLU A 93 -1.66 -12.50 -7.01
C GLU A 93 -1.14 -12.36 -5.55
N MET A 94 -1.94 -11.72 -4.66
CA MET A 94 -1.59 -11.63 -3.24
C MET A 94 -1.51 -13.01 -2.60
N VAL A 95 -0.39 -13.31 -1.95
CA VAL A 95 -0.19 -14.58 -1.20
C VAL A 95 -1.23 -14.70 -0.07
N PHE A 96 -1.49 -13.60 0.63
CA PHE A 96 -2.52 -13.49 1.65
C PHE A 96 -3.49 -12.38 1.26
N GLY A 97 -4.71 -12.74 0.84
CA GLY A 97 -5.73 -11.78 0.43
C GLY A 97 -6.29 -10.96 1.60
N VAL A 98 -7.10 -9.95 1.28
CA VAL A 98 -7.65 -8.99 2.28
C VAL A 98 -8.39 -9.68 3.42
N ARG A 99 -9.20 -10.70 3.13
CA ARG A 99 -9.93 -11.49 4.15
C ARG A 99 -8.97 -12.11 5.17
N HIS A 100 -7.90 -12.74 4.68
CA HIS A 100 -6.88 -13.36 5.52
C HIS A 100 -6.15 -12.33 6.38
N LEU A 101 -5.69 -11.23 5.78
CA LEU A 101 -4.96 -10.17 6.50
C LEU A 101 -5.78 -9.63 7.68
N ILE A 102 -7.06 -9.30 7.45
CA ILE A 102 -7.96 -8.81 8.50
C ILE A 102 -8.13 -9.88 9.59
N ALA A 103 -8.46 -11.11 9.21
CA ALA A 103 -8.69 -12.19 10.17
C ALA A 103 -7.44 -12.44 11.02
N PHE A 104 -6.27 -12.54 10.38
CA PHE A 104 -4.97 -12.76 11.02
C PHE A 104 -4.59 -11.62 11.99
N LEU A 105 -4.59 -10.37 11.51
CA LEU A 105 -4.24 -9.21 12.34
C LEU A 105 -5.20 -9.08 13.52
N SER A 106 -6.50 -9.33 13.31
CA SER A 106 -7.51 -9.22 14.36
C SER A 106 -7.35 -10.25 15.49
N GLN A 107 -6.56 -11.32 15.30
CA GLN A 107 -6.26 -12.26 16.39
C GLN A 107 -5.34 -11.65 17.45
N ALA A 108 -4.41 -10.79 17.01
CA ALA A 108 -3.43 -10.13 17.86
C ALA A 108 -3.88 -8.72 18.28
N PHE A 109 -4.49 -7.97 17.36
CA PHE A 109 -4.82 -6.56 17.54
C PHE A 109 -6.33 -6.33 17.47
N THR A 110 -6.84 -5.40 18.27
CA THR A 110 -8.15 -4.81 17.97
C THR A 110 -7.95 -3.79 16.86
N LEU A 111 -8.63 -3.96 15.73
CA LEU A 111 -8.65 -2.96 14.66
C LEU A 111 -9.83 -2.00 14.90
N TYR A 112 -9.60 -0.71 14.79
CA TYR A 112 -10.60 0.33 15.00
C TYR A 112 -11.06 0.96 13.68
N PRO A 113 -12.26 1.57 13.65
CA PRO A 113 -12.69 2.37 12.52
C PRO A 113 -11.64 3.45 12.20
N GLY A 114 -11.21 3.52 10.95
CA GLY A 114 -10.15 4.41 10.48
C GLY A 114 -8.76 3.76 10.41
N ASP A 115 -8.55 2.57 10.98
CA ASP A 115 -7.31 1.82 10.78
C ASP A 115 -7.15 1.45 9.30
N ILE A 116 -5.90 1.51 8.83
CA ILE A 116 -5.53 1.20 7.45
C ILE A 116 -4.54 0.05 7.44
N ILE A 117 -4.85 -0.98 6.66
CA ILE A 117 -3.93 -2.09 6.38
C ILE A 117 -3.34 -1.86 4.98
N ALA A 118 -2.05 -1.57 4.92
CA ALA A 118 -1.27 -1.63 3.69
C ALA A 118 -0.99 -3.12 3.38
N SER A 119 -1.48 -3.61 2.24
CA SER A 119 -1.67 -5.04 2.01
C SER A 119 -0.47 -5.78 1.41
N GLY A 120 0.66 -5.09 1.23
CA GLY A 120 1.81 -5.58 0.48
C GLY A 120 1.81 -5.14 -0.98
N THR A 121 3.02 -5.08 -1.55
CA THR A 121 3.28 -4.60 -2.92
C THR A 121 3.66 -5.74 -3.88
N PRO A 122 3.31 -5.65 -5.19
CA PRO A 122 3.75 -6.63 -6.18
C PRO A 122 5.25 -6.48 -6.51
N HIS A 123 5.77 -7.40 -7.33
CA HIS A 123 7.12 -7.30 -7.88
C HIS A 123 7.33 -5.99 -8.67
N GLY A 124 8.60 -5.61 -8.88
CA GLY A 124 8.98 -4.44 -9.67
C GLY A 124 9.47 -3.22 -8.88
N VAL A 125 9.55 -3.34 -7.55
CA VAL A 125 10.21 -2.37 -6.66
C VAL A 125 11.64 -2.07 -7.11
N GLY A 126 12.11 -0.87 -6.81
CA GLY A 126 13.38 -0.35 -7.29
C GLY A 126 14.60 -1.17 -6.87
N ILE A 127 14.64 -1.64 -5.62
CA ILE A 127 15.74 -2.48 -5.11
C ILE A 127 15.86 -3.83 -5.81
N GLY A 128 14.76 -4.36 -6.35
CA GLY A 128 14.72 -5.67 -7.02
C GLY A 128 15.15 -5.64 -8.49
N ARG A 129 15.55 -4.48 -9.01
CA ARG A 129 15.97 -4.29 -10.40
C ARG A 129 17.47 -4.51 -10.59
N THR A 130 17.87 -4.76 -11.84
CA THR A 130 19.27 -4.93 -12.23
C THR A 130 19.63 -3.98 -13.37
N PRO A 131 20.38 -2.88 -13.12
CA PRO A 131 20.81 -2.41 -11.79
C PRO A 131 19.63 -1.91 -10.93
N PRO A 132 19.80 -1.81 -9.60
CA PRO A 132 18.79 -1.22 -8.72
C PRO A 132 18.49 0.23 -9.13
N VAL A 133 17.23 0.62 -8.94
CA VAL A 133 16.75 1.97 -9.24
C VAL A 133 16.15 2.56 -7.96
N PHE A 134 16.51 3.79 -7.63
CA PHE A 134 15.97 4.49 -6.47
C PHE A 134 15.43 5.86 -6.88
N LEU A 135 14.43 6.33 -6.13
CA LEU A 135 13.82 7.64 -6.33
C LEU A 135 14.85 8.75 -6.10
N LYS A 136 14.77 9.79 -6.93
CA LYS A 136 15.62 10.98 -6.89
C LYS A 136 14.78 12.23 -6.73
N ASN A 137 15.44 13.34 -6.37
CA ASN A 137 14.80 14.65 -6.41
C ASN A 137 14.21 14.92 -7.81
N GLY A 138 12.97 15.37 -7.87
CA GLY A 138 12.30 15.64 -9.15
C GLY A 138 11.44 14.49 -9.67
N ASP A 139 11.70 13.24 -9.24
CA ASP A 139 10.97 12.09 -9.77
C ASP A 139 9.47 12.20 -9.46
N VAL A 140 8.67 11.84 -10.45
CA VAL A 140 7.21 11.76 -10.33
C VAL A 140 6.84 10.29 -10.17
N VAL A 141 6.19 9.97 -9.04
CA VAL A 141 5.66 8.64 -8.76
C VAL A 141 4.14 8.69 -8.95
N GLU A 142 3.63 7.80 -9.79
CA GLU A 142 2.19 7.61 -9.98
C GLU A 142 1.82 6.18 -9.60
N MET A 143 0.69 6.03 -8.93
CA MET A 143 0.16 4.74 -8.52
C MET A 143 -1.32 4.67 -8.83
N GLU A 144 -1.77 3.53 -9.33
CA GLU A 144 -3.16 3.35 -9.72
C GLU A 144 -3.66 1.97 -9.32
N ILE A 145 -4.89 1.96 -8.82
CA ILE A 145 -5.65 0.73 -8.64
C ILE A 145 -6.98 0.89 -9.38
N ASP A 146 -7.35 -0.13 -10.15
CA ASP A 146 -8.62 -0.18 -10.87
C ASP A 146 -9.79 0.18 -9.94
N ARG A 147 -10.75 0.96 -10.46
CA ARG A 147 -11.94 1.44 -9.74
C ARG A 147 -11.69 2.44 -8.60
N ILE A 148 -10.45 2.62 -8.11
CA ILE A 148 -10.11 3.58 -7.06
C ILE A 148 -9.66 4.91 -7.67
N GLY A 149 -8.64 4.87 -8.52
CA GLY A 149 -8.08 6.04 -9.17
C GLY A 149 -6.55 6.10 -9.08
N ARG A 150 -6.01 7.25 -9.46
CA ARG A 150 -4.57 7.47 -9.57
C ARG A 150 -4.08 8.49 -8.57
N LEU A 151 -3.10 8.09 -7.76
CA LEU A 151 -2.36 8.92 -6.83
C LEU A 151 -1.04 9.37 -7.50
N ARG A 152 -0.73 10.66 -7.43
CA ARG A 152 0.49 11.23 -8.02
C ARG A 152 1.25 12.06 -6.99
N ASN A 153 2.50 11.71 -6.74
CA ASN A 153 3.39 12.41 -5.83
C ASN A 153 4.69 12.80 -6.55
N VAL A 154 5.31 13.89 -6.11
CA VAL A 154 6.60 14.32 -6.65
C VAL A 154 7.64 14.28 -5.54
N CYS A 155 8.72 13.55 -5.77
CA CYS A 155 9.83 13.45 -4.83
C CYS A 155 10.58 14.78 -4.74
N ARG A 156 10.85 15.20 -3.51
CA ARG A 156 11.66 16.35 -3.17
C ARG A 156 12.70 15.95 -2.14
N ILE A 157 13.92 16.42 -2.32
CA ILE A 157 14.87 16.45 -1.21
C ILE A 157 14.40 17.55 -0.27
N GLU A 158 14.43 17.28 1.02
CA GLU A 158 14.21 18.29 2.05
C GLU A 158 15.39 19.25 2.03
N ASP A 159 15.13 20.53 1.81
CA ASP A 159 16.16 21.55 1.89
C ASP A 159 16.62 21.63 3.36
N GLU A 160 17.94 21.60 3.60
CA GLU A 160 18.48 21.89 4.93
C GLU A 160 18.32 23.41 5.16
N ASP A 161 17.30 23.80 5.92
CA ASP A 161 17.21 25.16 6.51
C ASP A 161 18.32 25.39 7.56
#